data_AF-A0A840NID9-F1
#
_entry.id   AF-A0A840NID9-F1
#
_cell.length_a   1.000
_cell.length_b   1.000
_cell.length_c   1.000
_cell.angle_alpha   90.00
_cell.angle_beta   90.00
_cell.angle_gamma   90.00
#
_symmetry.space_group_name_H-M   'P 1'
#
loop_
_entity.id
_entity.type
_entity.pdbx_description
1 polymer ?
#
loop_
_entity_poly.entity_id
_entity_poly.type
_entity_poly.pdbx_seq_one_letter_code
_entity_poly.pdbx_strand_id
1 'polypeptide(L)' 'MTLLVLAWYFTYVALGAYAEDFMSRPVFGVVNMGIVLGLLQFVTTAIVTVVYGRYVRKRIDPLVDRLREQEGTGR' A
#
# COMPACT_ATOMS: atom_id res chain seq x y z
N MET A 1 -7.71 -0.01 7.27
CA MET A 1 -6.30 -0.24 6.91
C MET A 1 -5.78 -1.56 7.46
N THR A 2 -5.95 -1.83 8.75
CA THR A 2 -5.51 -3.08 9.40
C THR A 2 -6.02 -4.36 8.74
N LEU A 3 -7.33 -4.46 8.46
CA LEU A 3 -7.93 -5.61 7.78
C LEU A 3 -7.35 -5.86 6.38
N LEU A 4 -7.01 -4.79 5.66
CA LEU A 4 -6.45 -4.87 4.31
C LEU A 4 -5.02 -5.39 4.34
N VAL A 5 -4.22 -4.92 5.29
CA VAL A 5 -2.85 -5.43 5.52
C VAL A 5 -2.88 -6.89 5.96
N LEU A 6 -3.80 -7.25 6.86
CA LEU A 6 -3.95 -8.63 7.34
C LEU A 6 -4.38 -9.57 6.20
N ALA A 7 -5.42 -9.22 5.43
CA ALA A 7 -5.87 -10.04 4.31
C ALA A 7 -4.76 -10.23 3.26
N TRP A 8 -3.98 -9.18 2.99
CA TRP A 8 -2.84 -9.24 2.08
C TRP A 8 -1.70 -10.11 2.62
N TYR A 9 -1.39 -10.00 3.91
CA TYR A 9 -0.41 -10.84 4.58
C TYR A 9 -0.82 -12.32 4.57
N PHE A 10 -2.07 -12.64 4.92
CA PHE A 10 -2.58 -14.01 4.84
C PHE A 10 -2.56 -14.56 3.42
N THR A 11 -2.84 -13.73 2.41
CA THR A 11 -2.72 -14.12 1.00
C THR A 11 -1.28 -14.48 0.65
N TYR A 12 -0.30 -13.67 1.07
CA TYR A 12 1.13 -13.96 0.87
C TYR A 12 1.56 -15.27 1.55
N VAL A 13 1.18 -15.45 2.82
CA VAL A 13 1.52 -16.65 3.60
C VAL A 13 0.83 -17.89 3.01
N ALA A 14 -0.43 -17.78 2.58
CA ALA A 14 -1.15 -18.87 1.94
C ALA A 14 -0.51 -19.25 0.60
N LEU A 15 -0.10 -18.30 -0.24
CA LEU A 15 0.64 -18.62 -1.46
C LEU A 15 1.99 -19.28 -1.15
N GLY A 16 2.69 -18.87 -0.09
CA GLY A 16 3.95 -19.51 0.30
C GLY A 16 3.78 -20.93 0.82
N ALA A 17 2.70 -21.18 1.58
CA ALA A 17 2.46 -22.48 2.19
C ALA A 17 1.81 -23.50 1.24
N TYR A 18 0.91 -23.04 0.36
CA TYR A 18 0.15 -23.94 -0.53
C TYR A 18 0.70 -23.99 -1.96
N ALA A 19 1.49 -23.00 -2.36
CA ALA A 19 2.05 -22.91 -3.70
C ALA A 19 3.57 -22.69 -3.64
N GLU A 20 4.26 -23.51 -2.85
CA GLU A 20 5.72 -23.49 -2.72
C GLU A 20 6.41 -23.74 -4.08
N ASP A 21 5.86 -24.64 -4.90
CA ASP A 21 6.27 -24.83 -6.29
C ASP A 21 6.13 -23.55 -7.13
N PHE A 22 5.11 -22.74 -6.86
CA PHE A 22 4.90 -21.46 -7.54
C PHE A 22 5.84 -20.38 -7.00
N MET A 23 6.11 -20.33 -5.69
CA MET A 23 7.11 -19.45 -5.08
C MET A 23 8.53 -19.73 -5.58
N SER A 24 8.85 -21.00 -5.83
CA SER A 24 10.13 -21.44 -6.35
C SER A 24 10.25 -21.29 -7.87
N ARG A 25 9.18 -20.91 -8.58
CA ARG A 25 9.29 -20.65 -10.03
C ARG A 25 10.25 -19.48 -10.28
N PRO A 26 11.34 -19.71 -11.04
CA PRO A 26 12.23 -18.64 -11.43
C PRO A 26 11.53 -17.78 -12.49
N VAL A 27 11.52 -16.47 -12.26
CA VAL A 27 10.95 -15.47 -13.18
C VAL A 27 12.06 -14.87 -14.05
N PHE A 28 13.19 -14.53 -13.44
CA PHE A 28 14.35 -13.98 -14.15
C PHE A 28 15.64 -14.31 -13.40
N GLY A 29 16.47 -15.21 -13.95
CA GLY A 29 17.72 -15.64 -13.32
C GLY A 29 17.48 -16.15 -11.90
N VAL A 30 18.03 -15.44 -10.90
CA VAL A 30 17.90 -15.75 -9.46
C VAL A 30 16.63 -15.20 -8.81
N VAL A 31 15.82 -14.43 -9.55
CA VAL A 31 14.57 -13.85 -9.03
C VAL A 31 13.45 -14.87 -9.15
N ASN A 32 12.98 -15.39 -8.01
CA ASN A 32 11.83 -16.28 -7.93
C ASN A 32 10.54 -15.52 -7.59
N MET A 33 9.40 -16.20 -7.74
CA MET A 33 8.10 -15.60 -7.45
C MET A 33 7.97 -15.19 -5.98
N GLY A 34 8.67 -15.86 -5.06
CA GLY A 34 8.77 -15.46 -3.65
C GLY A 34 9.34 -14.05 -3.48
N ILE A 35 10.45 -13.73 -4.14
CA ILE A 35 11.06 -12.38 -4.13
C ILE A 35 10.09 -11.35 -4.72
N VAL A 36 9.42 -11.69 -5.84
CA VAL A 36 8.43 -10.80 -6.47
C VAL A 36 7.29 -10.50 -5.52
N LEU A 37 6.72 -11.52 -4.86
CA LEU A 37 5.63 -11.37 -3.90
C LEU A 37 6.06 -10.58 -2.66
N GLY A 38 7.29 -10.79 -2.17
CA GLY A 38 7.87 -10.00 -1.08
C GLY A 38 8.03 -8.53 -1.46
N LEU A 39 8.49 -8.24 -2.68
CA LEU A 39 8.56 -6.87 -3.20
C LEU A 39 7.16 -6.25 -3.37
N LEU A 40 6.19 -7.06 -3.80
CA LEU A 40 4.79 -6.66 -3.97
C LEU A 40 4.19 -6.15 -2.64
N GLN A 41 4.57 -6.73 -1.50
CA GLN A 41 4.17 -6.21 -0.17
C GLN A 41 4.60 -4.76 0.06
N PHE A 42 5.85 -4.43 -0.27
CA PHE A 42 6.35 -3.05 -0.15
C PHE A 42 5.64 -2.12 -1.14
N VAL A 43 5.50 -2.55 -2.39
CA VAL A 43 4.83 -1.78 -3.44
C VAL A 43 3.39 -1.47 -3.05
N THR A 44 2.62 -2.43 -2.51
CA THR A 44 1.25 -2.19 -2.06
C THR A 44 1.19 -1.13 -0.96
N THR A 45 2.11 -1.15 0.01
CA THR A 45 2.17 -0.14 1.07
C THR A 45 2.48 1.26 0.53
N ALA A 46 3.43 1.34 -0.41
CA ALA A 46 3.75 2.59 -1.09
C ALA A 46 2.56 3.11 -1.90
N ILE A 47 1.87 2.25 -2.65
CA ILE A 47 0.66 2.60 -3.42
C ILE A 47 -0.43 3.12 -2.48
N VAL A 48 -0.72 2.41 -1.39
CA VAL A 48 -1.75 2.84 -0.41
C VAL A 48 -1.41 4.23 0.12
N THR A 49 -0.14 4.49 0.47
CA THR A 49 0.31 5.80 0.96
C THR A 49 0.15 6.90 -0.09
N VAL A 50 0.54 6.62 -1.34
CA VAL A 50 0.45 7.59 -2.45
C VAL A 50 -1.00 7.87 -2.83
N VAL A 51 -1.82 6.83 -2.98
CA VAL A 51 -3.25 6.93 -3.30
C VAL A 51 -3.99 7.65 -2.18
N TYR A 52 -3.69 7.34 -0.92
CA TYR A 52 -4.24 8.04 0.23
C TYR A 52 -3.84 9.52 0.23
N GLY A 53 -2.56 9.84 0.04
CA GLY A 53 -2.10 11.23 -0.02
C GLY A 53 -2.67 12.01 -1.22
N ARG A 54 -2.95 11.33 -2.34
CA ARG A 54 -3.62 11.93 -3.50
C ARG A 54 -5.13 12.11 -3.26
N TYR A 55 -5.77 11.18 -2.57
CA TYR A 55 -7.17 11.29 -2.14
C TYR A 55 -7.37 12.43 -1.14
N VAL A 56 -6.49 12.54 -0.14
CA VAL A 56 -6.49 13.63 0.85
C VAL A 56 -6.35 14.98 0.16
N ARG A 57 -5.34 15.20 -0.69
CA ARG A 57 -5.23 16.47 -1.46
C ARG A 57 -6.50 16.80 -2.24
N LYS A 58 -7.12 15.82 -2.89
CA LYS A 58 -8.31 16.05 -3.72
C LYS A 58 -9.61 16.29 -2.93
N ARG A 59 -9.67 15.91 -1.65
CA ARG A 59 -10.89 15.97 -0.80
C ARG A 59 -10.76 16.88 0.42
N ILE A 60 -9.56 17.08 0.93
CA ILE A 60 -9.26 17.79 2.19
C ILE A 60 -8.74 19.20 1.93
N ASP A 61 -8.09 19.50 0.80
CA ASP A 61 -7.70 20.89 0.45
C ASP A 61 -8.86 21.90 0.54
N PRO A 62 -10.10 21.62 0.06
CA PRO A 62 -11.21 22.58 0.23
C PRO A 62 -11.75 22.69 1.67
N LEU A 63 -11.32 21.82 2.60
CA LEU A 63 -11.65 21.89 4.02
C LEU A 63 -10.56 22.63 4.80
N VAL A 64 -9.29 22.44 4.43
CA VAL A 64 -8.13 23.12 5.02
C VAL A 64 -8.09 24.59 4.61
N ASP A 65 -8.46 24.93 3.37
CA ASP A 65 -8.59 26.34 2.96
C ASP A 65 -9.68 27.06 3.76
N ARG A 66 -10.83 26.40 4.02
CA ARG A 66 -11.89 26.98 4.86
C ARG A 66 -11.50 27.11 6.33
N LEU A 67 -10.73 26.17 6.88
CA LEU A 67 -10.21 26.26 8.24
C LEU A 67 -9.12 27.35 8.36
N ARG A 68 -8.26 27.53 7.35
CA ARG A 68 -7.29 28.63 7.29
C ARG A 68 -7.95 30.00 7.17
N GLU A 69 -9.05 30.11 6.43
CA GLU A 69 -9.85 31.35 6.41
C GLU A 69 -10.47 31.67 7.77
N GLN A 70 -10.89 30.66 8.54
CA GLN A 70 -11.45 30.87 9.88
C GLN A 70 -10.39 31.19 10.95
N GLU A 71 -9.19 30.61 10.88
CA GLU A 71 -8.10 30.89 11.83
C GLU A 71 -7.24 32.13 11.47
N GLY A 72 -7.43 32.70 10.27
CA GLY A 72 -6.75 33.92 9.79
C GLY A 72 -7.26 35.26 10.36
N THR A 73 -8.28 35.25 11.23
CA THR A 73 -8.78 36.48 11.90
C THR A 73 -8.19 36.63 13.30
N GLY A 74 -6.87 36.61 13.40
CA GLY A 74 -6.21 36.51 14.70
C GLY A 74 -4.77 37.03 14.78
N ARG A 75 -4.39 38.03 13.98
CA ARG A 75 -3.37 39.02 14.35
C ARG A 75 -3.26 40.17 13.36
#